data_AF-J9UU44-F1
#
_entry.id   AF-J9UU44-F1
#
_cell.length_a   1.000
_cell.length_b   1.000
_cell.length_c   1.000
_cell.angle_alpha   90.00
_cell.angle_beta   90.00
_cell.angle_gamma   90.00
#
_symmetry.space_group_name_H-M   'P 1'
#
loop_
_entity.id
_entity.type
_entity.pdbx_description
1 polymer ?
#
loop_
_entity_poly.entity_id
_entity_poly.type
_entity_poly.pdbx_seq_one_letter_code
_entity_poly.pdbx_strand_id
1 'polypeptide(L)'
;MNISIKLHNKLQQQKEELSDIYKIDVNKDGLKIIYKNNRAIHSKYNIENECKRALDNINKNKNLIIIYGYGLGYILKYLLENINNYFNDEIIKDLKIVIVVEDAAIFKYSYYNIYSTNKENIFL
;
A
#
# COMPACT_ATOMS: atom_id res chain seq x y z
N MET A 1 11.83 0.32 14.33
CA MET A 1 11.19 0.66 13.05
C MET A 1 10.49 2.03 13.12
N ASN A 2 10.58 2.82 12.06
CA ASN A 2 9.87 4.09 11.89
C ASN A 2 9.24 4.15 10.48
N ILE A 3 7.97 4.53 10.38
CA ILE A 3 7.24 4.66 9.11
C ILE A 3 6.88 6.13 8.91
N SER A 4 7.31 6.69 7.79
CA SER A 4 7.04 8.08 7.39
C SER A 4 6.25 8.10 6.08
N ILE A 5 5.17 8.89 6.02
CA ILE A 5 4.36 9.04 4.82
C ILE A 5 4.57 10.44 4.25
N LYS A 6 4.87 10.52 2.96
CA LYS A 6 5.07 11.76 2.21
C LYS A 6 4.17 11.80 1.00
N LEU A 7 3.42 12.87 0.83
CA LEU A 7 2.67 13.14 -0.39
C LEU A 7 3.61 13.68 -1.47
N HIS A 8 3.58 13.08 -2.66
CA HIS A 8 4.46 13.45 -3.78
C HIS A 8 4.19 14.88 -4.28
N ASN A 9 2.94 15.36 -4.19
CA ASN A 9 2.56 16.70 -4.65
C ASN A 9 2.24 17.66 -3.50
N LYS A 10 2.85 18.85 -3.54
CA LYS A 10 2.43 20.02 -2.74
C LYS A 10 1.02 20.41 -3.21
N LEU A 11 0.06 20.31 -2.30
CA LEU A 11 -1.34 20.76 -2.40
C LEU A 11 -1.61 21.78 -3.52
N GLN A 12 -2.26 21.33 -4.59
CA GLN A 12 -3.33 22.12 -5.20
C GLN A 12 -4.64 21.47 -4.76
N GLN A 13 -5.36 22.19 -3.89
CA GLN A 13 -6.74 21.98 -3.43
C GLN A 13 -7.35 20.61 -3.78
N GLN A 14 -7.27 19.68 -2.84
CA GLN A 14 -7.86 18.35 -3.02
C GLN A 14 -9.32 18.37 -2.59
N LYS A 15 -10.20 18.01 -3.54
CA LYS A 15 -11.58 17.61 -3.23
C LYS A 15 -11.53 16.45 -2.23
N GLU A 16 -12.36 16.50 -1.19
CA GLU A 16 -12.44 15.46 -0.14
C GLU A 16 -13.01 14.12 -0.63
N GLU A 17 -13.58 14.13 -1.84
CA GLU A 17 -14.26 13.02 -2.47
C GLU A 17 -13.59 12.63 -3.79
N LEU A 18 -13.67 11.33 -4.12
CA LEU A 18 -13.28 10.83 -5.42
C LEU A 18 -14.14 11.48 -6.50
N SER A 19 -13.51 12.06 -7.52
CA SER A 19 -14.22 12.50 -8.73
C SER A 19 -14.68 11.30 -9.57
N ASP A 20 -15.55 11.57 -10.55
CA ASP A 20 -16.15 10.55 -11.45
C ASP A 20 -15.14 9.73 -12.26
N ILE A 21 -13.87 10.15 -12.28
CA ILE A 21 -12.79 9.37 -12.91
C ILE A 21 -12.45 8.12 -12.10
N TYR A 22 -12.86 8.04 -10.84
CA TYR A 22 -12.60 6.91 -9.98
C TYR A 22 -13.82 6.00 -9.85
N LYS A 23 -13.57 4.70 -9.81
CA LYS A 23 -14.59 3.69 -9.47
C LYS A 23 -14.02 2.76 -8.42
N ILE A 24 -14.79 2.50 -7.36
CA ILE A 24 -14.51 1.48 -6.36
C ILE A 24 -15.30 0.22 -6.70
N ASP A 25 -14.66 -0.93 -6.62
CA ASP A 25 -15.27 -2.24 -6.86
C ASP A 25 -14.74 -3.25 -5.82
N VAL A 26 -15.28 -4.46 -5.81
CA VAL A 26 -14.78 -5.59 -5.02
C VAL A 26 -14.53 -6.77 -5.94
N ASN A 27 -13.37 -7.38 -5.84
CA ASN A 27 -13.02 -8.54 -6.66
C ASN A 27 -13.69 -9.81 -6.12
N LYS A 28 -13.56 -10.92 -6.86
CA LYS A 28 -14.11 -12.23 -6.48
C LYS A 28 -13.61 -12.77 -5.12
N ASP A 29 -12.48 -12.25 -4.63
CA ASP A 29 -11.82 -12.64 -3.38
C ASP A 29 -12.13 -11.62 -2.25
N GLY A 30 -13.13 -10.75 -2.44
CA GLY A 30 -13.52 -9.75 -1.44
C GLY A 30 -12.59 -8.52 -1.37
N LEU A 31 -11.58 -8.41 -2.24
CA LEU A 31 -10.62 -7.31 -2.21
C LEU A 31 -11.17 -6.06 -2.89
N LYS A 32 -11.04 -4.93 -2.21
CA LYS A 32 -11.35 -3.61 -2.76
C LYS A 32 -10.44 -3.29 -3.95
N ILE A 33 -11.03 -2.97 -5.10
CA ILE A 33 -10.33 -2.47 -6.29
C ILE A 33 -10.67 -1.01 -6.52
N ILE A 34 -9.65 -0.18 -6.77
CA ILE A 34 -9.85 1.17 -7.28
C ILE A 34 -9.42 1.24 -8.74
N TYR A 35 -10.32 1.81 -9.54
CA TYR A 35 -10.08 2.19 -10.92
C TYR A 35 -9.90 3.71 -11.00
N LYS A 36 -9.01 4.17 -11.87
CA LYS A 36 -8.86 5.57 -12.29
C LYS A 36 -8.89 5.59 -13.82
N ASN A 37 -9.78 6.38 -14.41
CA ASN A 37 -10.01 6.42 -15.86
C ASN A 37 -10.21 5.00 -16.45
N ASN A 38 -11.06 4.19 -15.81
CA ASN A 38 -11.33 2.79 -16.15
C ASN A 38 -10.13 1.82 -16.11
N ARG A 39 -8.97 2.25 -15.62
CA ARG A 39 -7.79 1.39 -15.40
C ARG A 39 -7.66 1.06 -13.92
N ALA A 40 -7.45 -0.20 -13.60
CA ALA A 40 -7.19 -0.59 -12.21
C ALA A 40 -5.84 -0.03 -11.76
N ILE A 41 -5.83 0.54 -10.56
CA ILE A 41 -4.65 1.21 -9.98
C ILE A 41 -3.73 0.18 -9.31
N HIS A 42 -4.27 -1.00 -9.00
CA HIS A 42 -3.52 -2.17 -8.54
C HIS A 42 -4.08 -3.42 -9.22
N SER A 43 -3.39 -4.55 -9.06
CA SER A 43 -3.82 -5.82 -9.65
C SER A 43 -5.20 -6.25 -9.15
N LYS A 44 -6.01 -6.80 -10.07
CA LYS A 44 -7.37 -7.26 -9.83
C LYS A 44 -7.45 -8.71 -9.31
N TYR A 45 -6.36 -9.48 -9.44
CA TYR A 45 -6.44 -10.95 -9.46
C TYR A 45 -5.69 -11.65 -8.33
N ASN A 46 -4.51 -11.16 -7.93
CA ASN A 46 -3.77 -11.75 -6.80
C ASN A 46 -2.84 -10.70 -6.17
N ILE A 47 -3.35 -10.00 -5.15
CA ILE A 47 -2.60 -8.94 -4.49
C ILE A 47 -1.39 -9.48 -3.73
N GLU A 48 -1.46 -10.70 -3.21
CA GLU A 48 -0.36 -11.34 -2.46
C GLU A 48 0.86 -11.54 -3.35
N ASN A 49 0.66 -12.11 -4.54
CA ASN A 49 1.74 -12.35 -5.50
C ASN A 49 2.35 -11.03 -5.98
N GLU A 50 1.54 -9.99 -6.16
CA GLU A 50 2.06 -8.67 -6.52
C GLU A 50 2.86 -8.04 -5.37
N CYS A 51 2.40 -8.17 -4.12
CA CYS A 51 3.15 -7.74 -2.95
C CYS A 51 4.48 -8.49 -2.82
N LYS A 52 4.48 -9.83 -2.98
CA LYS A 52 5.71 -10.64 -3.01
C LYS A 52 6.66 -10.16 -4.08
N ARG A 53 6.19 -10.06 -5.34
CA ARG A 53 6.99 -9.58 -6.48
C ARG A 53 7.56 -8.17 -6.25
N ALA A 54 6.80 -7.27 -5.64
CA ALA A 54 7.25 -5.93 -5.32
C ALA A 54 8.33 -5.93 -4.23
N LEU A 55 8.26 -6.85 -3.27
CA LEU A 55 9.18 -6.94 -2.13
C LEU A 55 10.39 -7.86 -2.37
N ASP A 56 10.34 -8.77 -3.34
CA ASP A 56 11.41 -9.75 -3.59
C ASP A 56 12.76 -9.08 -3.92
N ASN A 57 12.72 -7.91 -4.55
CA ASN A 57 13.90 -7.18 -4.99
C ASN A 57 14.41 -6.13 -3.99
N ILE A 58 13.81 -6.01 -2.79
CA ILE A 58 14.28 -5.04 -1.82
C ILE A 58 15.64 -5.45 -1.25
N ASN A 59 16.49 -4.47 -0.97
CA ASN A 59 17.77 -4.75 -0.32
C ASN A 59 17.55 -5.04 1.16
N LYS A 60 17.52 -6.33 1.49
CA LYS A 60 17.31 -6.88 2.84
C LYS A 60 18.38 -6.48 3.86
N ASN A 61 19.52 -5.95 3.42
CA ASN A 61 20.63 -5.50 4.27
C ASN A 61 20.60 -3.98 4.54
N LYS A 62 19.62 -3.25 4.00
CA LYS A 62 19.46 -1.81 4.23
C LYS A 62 18.31 -1.57 5.19
N ASN A 63 18.53 -0.62 6.10
CA ASN A 63 17.52 -0.15 7.04
C ASN A 63 16.67 1.01 6.47
N LEU A 64 16.63 1.19 5.15
CA LEU A 64 15.79 2.19 4.49
C LEU A 64 15.04 1.55 3.32
N ILE A 65 13.72 1.64 3.35
CA ILE A 65 12.83 1.27 2.25
C ILE A 65 12.09 2.52 1.80
N ILE A 66 12.02 2.74 0.50
CA ILE A 66 11.18 3.78 -0.10
C ILE A 66 10.16 3.08 -0.99
N ILE A 67 8.88 3.20 -0.64
CA ILE A 67 7.76 2.64 -1.40
C ILE A 67 7.11 3.77 -2.19
N TYR A 68 7.24 3.72 -3.53
CA TYR A 68 6.54 4.62 -4.44
C TYR A 68 5.19 4.04 -4.83
N GLY A 69 4.15 4.87 -4.86
CA GLY A 69 2.82 4.43 -5.21
C GLY A 69 2.18 3.60 -4.09
N TYR A 70 1.68 4.28 -3.07
CA TYR A 70 1.03 3.60 -1.95
C TYR A 70 -0.28 2.90 -2.31
N GLY A 71 -1.03 3.46 -3.26
CA GLY A 71 -2.36 2.98 -3.64
C GLY A 71 -3.24 2.75 -2.41
N LEU A 72 -3.70 1.51 -2.26
CA LEU A 72 -4.54 1.05 -1.16
C LEU A 72 -3.76 0.52 0.07
N GLY A 73 -2.43 0.62 0.09
CA GLY A 73 -1.60 0.25 1.23
C GLY A 73 -1.25 -1.24 1.34
N TYR A 74 -1.62 -2.06 0.35
CA TYR A 74 -1.43 -3.52 0.39
C TYR A 74 0.03 -3.95 0.54
N ILE A 75 0.98 -3.30 -0.15
CA ILE A 75 2.41 -3.63 -0.06
C ILE A 75 2.93 -3.37 1.36
N LEU A 76 2.57 -2.24 1.97
CA LEU A 76 2.99 -1.94 3.33
C LEU A 76 2.41 -2.96 4.31
N LYS A 77 1.11 -3.24 4.20
CA LYS A 77 0.46 -4.23 5.08
C LYS A 77 1.15 -5.58 4.99
N TYR A 78 1.32 -6.08 3.77
CA TYR A 78 1.97 -7.36 3.50
C TYR A 78 3.41 -7.39 4.06
N LEU A 79 4.18 -6.32 3.85
CA LEU A 79 5.52 -6.20 4.40
C LEU A 79 5.53 -6.26 5.93
N LEU A 80 4.61 -5.56 6.60
CA LEU A 80 4.55 -5.53 8.08
C LEU A 80 4.17 -6.90 8.65
N GLU A 81 3.24 -7.62 8.00
CA GLU A 81 2.81 -8.96 8.42
C GLU A 81 3.90 -10.03 8.19
N ASN A 82 4.80 -9.79 7.24
CA ASN A 82 5.84 -10.73 6.83
C ASN A 82 7.25 -10.20 7.08
N ILE A 83 7.43 -9.20 7.96
CA ILE A 83 8.67 -8.41 8.06
C ILE A 83 9.91 -9.29 8.34
N ASN A 84 9.72 -10.36 9.12
CA ASN A 84 10.78 -11.31 9.48
C ASN A 84 11.27 -12.16 8.29
N ASN A 85 10.50 -12.25 7.20
CA ASN A 85 10.93 -12.91 5.96
C ASN A 85 11.86 -12.02 5.12
N TYR A 86 11.90 -10.72 5.42
CA TYR A 86 12.62 -9.72 4.66
C TYR A 86 13.81 -9.13 5.41
N PHE A 87 13.72 -8.99 6.74
CA PHE A 87 14.75 -8.36 7.55
C PHE A 87 15.00 -9.17 8.82
N ASN A 88 16.24 -9.14 9.30
CA ASN A 88 16.57 -9.67 10.61
C ASN A 88 16.20 -8.67 11.73
N ASP A 89 16.21 -9.13 12.98
CA ASP A 89 15.80 -8.32 14.14
C ASP A 89 16.66 -7.06 14.32
N GLU A 90 17.94 -7.10 13.97
CA GLU A 90 18.84 -5.94 14.06
C GLU A 90 18.42 -4.84 13.08
N ILE A 91 18.13 -5.20 11.83
CA ILE A 91 17.69 -4.25 10.80
C ILE A 91 16.28 -3.73 11.13
N ILE A 92 15.38 -4.58 11.62
CA ILE A 92 14.00 -4.18 11.97
C ILE A 92 13.99 -3.06 13.03
N LYS A 93 14.90 -3.12 14.02
CA LYS A 93 15.02 -2.09 15.06
C LYS A 93 15.24 -0.70 14.46
N ASP A 94 16.12 -0.60 13.47
CA ASP A 94 16.50 0.68 12.85
C ASP A 94 15.82 0.94 11.49
N LEU A 95 14.94 0.04 11.04
CA LEU A 95 14.27 0.13 9.74
C LEU A 95 13.44 1.41 9.64
N LYS A 96 13.70 2.18 8.58
CA LYS A 96 12.95 3.35 8.17
C LYS A 96 12.20 3.03 6.89
N ILE A 97 10.89 3.17 6.92
CA ILE A 97 10.03 2.99 5.73
C ILE A 97 9.49 4.36 5.35
N VAL A 98 9.80 4.81 4.14
CA VAL A 98 9.27 6.05 3.57
C VAL A 98 8.27 5.69 2.49
N ILE A 99 7.04 6.14 2.64
CA ILE A 99 5.97 5.92 1.67
C ILE A 99 5.76 7.20 0.90
N VAL A 100 5.79 7.10 -0.42
CA VAL A 100 5.49 8.21 -1.34
C VAL A 100 4.09 8.00 -1.91
N VAL A 101 3.17 8.88 -1.54
CA VAL A 101 1.77 8.87 -1.95
C VAL A 101 1.59 9.80 -3.14
N GLU A 102 1.26 9.24 -4.30
CA GLU A 102 1.04 10.01 -5.53
C GLU A 102 -0.37 10.60 -5.61
N ASP A 103 -1.35 9.90 -5.03
CA ASP A 103 -2.76 10.22 -5.14
C ASP A 103 -3.43 10.23 -3.77
N ALA A 104 -3.61 11.43 -3.22
CA ALA A 104 -4.17 11.61 -1.89
C ALA A 104 -5.66 11.23 -1.81
N ALA A 105 -6.40 11.35 -2.92
CA ALA A 105 -7.81 10.98 -2.95
C ALA A 105 -7.97 9.47 -2.69
N ILE A 106 -7.03 8.67 -3.18
CA ILE A 106 -6.95 7.23 -2.94
C ILE A 106 -6.43 6.94 -1.53
N PHE A 107 -5.47 7.72 -1.03
CA PHE A 107 -4.85 7.52 0.27
C PHE A 107 -5.88 7.43 1.41
N LYS A 108 -6.95 8.24 1.41
CA LYS A 108 -8.04 8.15 2.39
C LYS A 108 -8.65 6.73 2.50
N TYR A 109 -8.70 6.00 1.39
CA TYR A 109 -9.26 4.64 1.34
C TYR A 109 -8.27 3.55 1.76
N SER A 110 -6.98 3.85 1.82
CA SER A 110 -5.95 2.92 2.31
C SER A 110 -5.97 2.74 3.83
N TYR A 111 -6.49 3.71 4.59
CA TYR A 111 -6.58 3.67 6.05
C TYR A 111 -7.30 2.43 6.55
N TYR A 112 -8.42 2.08 5.91
CA TYR A 112 -9.19 0.88 6.22
C TYR A 112 -8.42 -0.42 5.99
N ASN A 113 -7.49 -0.46 5.04
CA ASN A 113 -6.71 -1.66 4.80
C ASN A 113 -5.62 -1.85 5.84
N ILE A 114 -4.99 -0.79 6.34
CA ILE A 114 -3.83 -0.89 7.23
C ILE A 114 -4.22 -1.06 8.70
N TYR A 115 -5.30 -0.40 9.11
CA TYR A 115 -5.72 -0.40 10.52
C TYR A 115 -6.94 -1.29 10.81
N SER A 116 -7.56 -1.91 9.80
CA SER A 116 -8.56 -2.94 10.06
C SER A 116 -7.90 -4.23 10.54
N THR A 117 -8.19 -4.57 11.79
CA THR A 117 -7.83 -5.81 12.48
C THR A 117 -8.69 -7.00 12.06
N ASN A 118 -9.81 -6.75 11.36
CA ASN A 118 -10.60 -7.81 10.76
C ASN A 118 -9.84 -8.37 9.54
N LYS A 119 -9.48 -9.66 9.62
CA LYS A 119 -8.94 -10.45 8.51
C LYS A 119 -9.81 -10.46 7.25
N GLU A 120 -11.05 -9.95 7.34
CA GLU A 120 -11.98 -9.79 6.20
C GLU A 120 -11.43 -8.92 5.05
N ASN A 121 -10.37 -8.14 5.27
CA ASN A 121 -9.75 -7.29 4.23
C ASN A 121 -8.36 -7.71 3.79
N ILE A 122 -7.97 -8.97 3.99
CA ILE A 122 -6.68 -9.43 3.47
C ILE A 122 -6.83 -10.66 2.60
N PHE A 123 -7.49 -11.71 3.09
CA PHE A 123 -7.69 -12.94 2.34
C PHE A 123 -8.84 -13.70 2.99
N LEU A 124 -9.97 -13.83 2.29
CA LEU A 124 -10.78 -15.04 2.39
C LEU A 124 -10.55 -15.84 1.11
#